data_AF-A0A2H3JN75-F1
#
_entry.id   AF-A0A2H3JN75-F1
#
_cell.length_a   1.000
_cell.length_b   1.000
_cell.length_c   1.000
_cell.angle_alpha   90.00
_cell.angle_beta   90.00
_cell.angle_gamma   90.00
#
_symmetry.space_group_name_H-M   'P 1'
#
loop_
_entity.id
_entity.type
_entity.pdbx_description
1 polymer ?
#
loop_
_entity_poly.entity_id
_entity_poly.type
_entity_poly.pdbx_seq_one_letter_code
_entity_poly.pdbx_strand_id
1 'polypeptide(L)'
;MVIIDKMELPPPPPYLAADSLNLPPFPHRREGNALRLDVLPPNLLLRIVYEVFPRGQPEGQRKTLYWLSTSLRLVNRALYVACMHVLRSTYLPAYNHLVHAPYTSDPFPLSTPDRGGGNEQVSPVHSLQRETRVLDLFISLKVREDVWTDDSELHLEREESFKDLFDMMQPRSRLEDLVRIYGVREGVMSVAKPSSSTFRSTTSGGIPFGLLSVAFSPRKAGLVLTTKQRKKAIVEVARRREDTLERSAKQLVKELHAWLSVNSWSAFP
;
A
#
# COMPACT_ATOMS: atom_id res chain seq x y z
N MET A 1 39.12 -28.79 14.40
CA MET A 1 39.83 -27.61 14.96
C MET A 1 40.66 -27.03 13.82
N VAL A 2 40.18 -25.97 13.18
CA VAL A 2 40.82 -25.37 12.01
C VAL A 2 41.83 -24.35 12.52
N ILE A 3 43.11 -24.58 12.26
CA ILE A 3 44.19 -23.66 12.57
C ILE A 3 44.19 -22.62 11.44
N ILE A 4 43.79 -21.39 11.77
CA ILE A 4 43.92 -20.24 10.87
C ILE A 4 45.30 -19.67 11.12
N ASP A 5 46.22 -19.93 10.21
CA ASP A 5 47.52 -19.26 10.17
C ASP A 5 47.28 -17.74 10.05
N LYS A 6 47.74 -17.01 11.06
CA LYS A 6 47.81 -15.55 11.04
C LYS A 6 48.82 -15.16 9.95
N MET A 7 48.33 -14.89 8.74
CA MET A 7 49.11 -14.11 7.78
C MET A 7 49.28 -12.70 8.36
N GLU A 8 50.46 -12.42 8.89
CA GLU A 8 50.89 -11.07 9.28
C GLU A 8 51.03 -10.23 8.01
N LEU A 9 49.92 -9.61 7.58
CA LEU A 9 49.96 -8.59 6.54
C LEU A 9 50.73 -7.38 7.09
N PRO A 10 51.68 -6.82 6.33
CA PRO A 10 52.39 -5.61 6.74
C PRO A 10 51.38 -4.48 6.98
N PRO A 11 51.63 -3.59 7.95
CA PRO A 11 50.73 -2.49 8.24
C PRO A 11 50.53 -1.65 6.97
N PRO A 12 49.30 -1.18 6.71
CA PRO A 12 49.03 -0.35 5.55
C PRO A 12 49.94 0.89 5.58
N PRO A 13 50.42 1.35 4.41
CA PRO A 13 51.27 2.52 4.33
C PRO A 13 50.59 3.73 4.98
N PRO A 14 51.35 4.63 5.64
CA PRO A 14 50.80 5.81 6.27
C PRO A 14 50.04 6.67 5.25
N TYR A 15 48.78 6.97 5.54
CA TYR A 15 47.97 7.89 4.73
C TYR A 15 48.67 9.25 4.71
N LEU A 16 49.09 9.70 3.53
CA LEU A 16 49.62 11.04 3.34
C LEU A 16 48.53 12.05 3.75
N ALA A 17 48.89 12.99 4.64
CA ALA A 17 48.01 14.09 5.00
C ALA A 17 47.62 14.87 3.73
N ALA A 18 46.34 15.23 3.63
CA ALA A 18 45.71 15.80 2.43
C ALA A 18 46.31 17.14 1.96
N ASP A 19 47.28 17.70 2.65
CA ASP A 19 47.79 19.06 2.45
C ASP A 19 48.90 19.19 1.40
N SER A 20 49.32 18.10 0.75
CA SER A 20 50.44 18.14 -0.23
C SER A 20 50.13 17.57 -1.62
N LEU A 21 48.86 17.35 -1.96
CA LEU A 21 48.47 17.11 -3.35
C LEU A 21 48.01 18.42 -3.99
N ASN A 22 48.87 18.99 -4.83
CA ASN A 22 48.46 19.84 -5.95
C ASN A 22 47.58 18.98 -6.88
N LEU A 23 46.33 18.79 -6.49
CA LEU A 23 45.33 18.09 -7.29
C LEU A 23 45.16 18.89 -8.59
N PRO A 24 45.17 18.24 -9.77
CA PRO A 24 44.83 18.93 -11.01
C PRO A 24 43.47 19.61 -10.84
N PRO A 25 43.23 20.76 -11.50
CA PRO A 25 41.97 21.48 -11.37
C PRO A 25 40.86 20.59 -11.93
N PHE A 26 40.21 19.82 -11.07
CA PHE A 26 38.99 19.12 -11.44
C PHE A 26 38.02 20.22 -11.85
N PRO A 27 37.51 20.21 -13.10
CA PRO A 27 36.56 21.21 -13.53
C PRO A 27 35.44 21.22 -12.51
N HIS A 28 35.18 22.41 -11.94
CA HIS A 28 34.18 22.62 -10.90
C HIS A 28 32.98 21.71 -11.19
N ARG A 29 32.81 20.70 -10.33
CA ARG A 29 31.65 19.83 -10.33
C ARG A 29 30.49 20.79 -10.16
N ARG A 30 29.84 21.16 -11.27
CA ARG A 30 28.56 21.85 -11.22
C ARG A 30 27.76 21.09 -10.17
N GLU A 31 27.15 21.80 -9.25
CA GLU A 31 26.08 21.28 -8.39
C GLU A 31 24.87 20.93 -9.28
N GLY A 32 25.10 20.13 -10.32
CA GLY A 32 24.09 19.55 -11.17
C GLY A 32 23.55 18.39 -10.38
N ASN A 33 22.29 18.55 -9.96
CA ASN A 33 21.37 17.51 -9.50
C ASN A 33 22.05 16.15 -9.38
N ALA A 34 22.49 15.80 -8.17
CA ALA A 34 23.05 14.49 -7.90
C ALA A 34 22.17 13.44 -8.59
N LEU A 35 22.77 12.65 -9.48
CA LEU A 35 22.07 11.57 -10.19
C LEU A 35 21.61 10.57 -9.13
N ARG A 36 20.33 10.66 -8.75
CA ARG A 36 19.73 9.80 -7.74
C ARG A 36 18.84 8.79 -8.44
N LEU A 37 18.77 7.59 -7.86
CA LEU A 37 17.98 6.49 -8.38
C LEU A 37 16.47 6.82 -8.43
N ASP A 38 15.99 7.71 -7.56
CA ASP A 38 14.60 8.17 -7.50
C ASP A 38 14.20 9.13 -8.63
N VAL A 39 15.17 9.65 -9.39
CA VAL A 39 14.95 10.52 -10.57
C VAL A 39 14.79 9.69 -11.86
N LEU A 40 15.10 8.39 -11.82
CA LEU A 40 14.97 7.54 -13.01
C LEU A 40 13.50 7.38 -13.43
N PRO A 41 13.22 7.40 -14.75
CA PRO A 41 11.92 7.04 -15.31
C PRO A 41 11.43 5.66 -14.81
N PRO A 42 10.11 5.48 -14.53
CA PRO A 42 9.56 4.23 -14.01
C PRO A 42 9.85 3.00 -14.88
N ASN A 43 9.89 3.15 -16.21
CA ASN A 43 10.20 2.06 -17.13
C ASN A 43 11.65 1.56 -16.98
N LEU A 44 12.59 2.44 -16.64
CA LEU A 44 13.97 2.05 -16.38
C LEU A 44 14.11 1.35 -15.03
N LEU A 45 13.40 1.82 -14.01
CA LEU A 45 13.35 1.15 -12.70
C LEU A 45 12.74 -0.24 -12.80
N LEU A 46 11.65 -0.40 -13.55
CA LEU A 46 11.05 -1.71 -13.80
C LEU A 46 12.03 -2.63 -14.53
N ARG A 47 12.72 -2.13 -15.56
CA ARG A 47 13.75 -2.92 -16.26
C ARG A 47 14.84 -3.40 -15.30
N ILE A 48 15.37 -2.51 -14.45
CA ILE A 48 16.38 -2.88 -13.44
C ILE A 48 15.86 -3.99 -12.53
N VAL A 49 14.60 -3.90 -12.07
CA VAL A 49 14.00 -4.95 -11.22
C VAL A 49 13.86 -6.28 -11.98
N TYR A 50 13.45 -6.26 -13.25
CA TYR A 50 13.32 -7.47 -14.06
C TYR A 50 14.67 -8.18 -14.32
N GLU A 51 15.77 -7.43 -14.43
CA GLU A 51 17.11 -8.01 -14.61
C GLU A 51 17.63 -8.77 -13.36
N VAL A 52 16.97 -8.63 -12.20
CA VAL A 52 17.34 -9.39 -10.98
C VAL A 52 16.81 -10.84 -11.02
N PHE A 53 15.88 -11.16 -11.92
CA PHE A 53 15.28 -12.49 -11.95
C PHE A 53 16.22 -13.53 -12.59
N PRO A 54 16.46 -14.68 -11.93
CA PRO A 54 17.25 -15.74 -12.52
C PRO A 54 16.50 -16.36 -13.71
N ARG A 55 17.24 -16.67 -14.78
CA ARG A 55 16.68 -17.24 -16.00
C ARG A 55 16.45 -18.75 -15.81
N GLY A 56 15.21 -19.20 -16.03
CA GLY A 56 14.88 -20.63 -16.09
C GLY A 56 14.85 -21.39 -14.76
N GLN A 57 14.93 -20.71 -13.61
CA GLN A 57 14.89 -21.34 -12.28
C GLN A 57 13.68 -20.85 -11.48
N PRO A 58 12.59 -21.64 -11.38
CA PRO A 58 11.37 -21.19 -10.69
C PRO A 58 11.60 -20.93 -9.19
N GLU A 59 12.42 -21.74 -8.52
CA GLU A 59 12.79 -21.52 -7.11
C GLU A 59 13.57 -20.22 -6.92
N GLY A 60 14.53 -19.95 -7.83
CA GLY A 60 15.26 -18.69 -7.84
C GLY A 60 14.35 -17.49 -8.05
N GLN A 61 13.32 -17.62 -8.89
CA GLN A 61 12.31 -16.58 -9.08
C GLN A 61 11.51 -16.32 -7.80
N ARG A 62 11.08 -17.37 -7.08
CA ARG A 62 10.38 -17.24 -5.79
C ARG A 62 11.25 -16.57 -4.74
N LYS A 63 12.53 -16.93 -4.65
CA LYS A 63 13.50 -16.27 -3.76
C LYS A 63 13.69 -14.79 -4.10
N THR A 64 13.77 -14.44 -5.38
CA THR A 64 13.81 -13.04 -5.83
C THR A 64 12.54 -12.29 -5.43
N LEU A 65 11.34 -12.86 -5.65
CA LEU A 65 10.07 -12.24 -5.24
C LEU A 65 10.03 -11.99 -3.73
N TYR A 66 10.52 -12.93 -2.93
CA TYR A 66 10.64 -12.77 -1.47
C TYR A 66 11.60 -11.66 -1.07
N TRP A 67 12.74 -11.58 -1.74
CA TRP A 67 13.69 -10.48 -1.54
C TRP A 67 13.10 -9.12 -1.95
N LEU A 68 12.34 -9.03 -3.04
CA LEU A 68 11.63 -7.80 -3.43
C LEU A 68 10.65 -7.36 -2.33
N SER A 69 9.92 -8.31 -1.74
CA SER A 69 8.91 -8.07 -0.70
C SER A 69 9.54 -7.72 0.66
N THR A 70 10.68 -8.28 1.02
CA THR A 70 11.27 -8.06 2.36
C THR A 70 12.36 -7.00 2.39
N SER A 71 13.02 -6.74 1.26
CA SER A 71 14.23 -5.92 1.21
C SER A 71 14.11 -4.77 0.20
N LEU A 72 14.06 -5.05 -1.11
CA LEU A 72 14.21 -3.99 -2.13
C LEU A 72 13.11 -2.92 -2.05
N ARG A 73 11.87 -3.31 -1.75
CA ARG A 73 10.75 -2.35 -1.62
C ARG A 73 10.92 -1.34 -0.49
N LEU A 74 11.82 -1.59 0.47
CA LEU A 74 12.04 -0.73 1.64
C LEU A 74 13.10 0.35 1.40
N VAL A 75 13.84 0.30 0.28
CA VAL A 75 14.98 1.18 0.01
C VAL A 75 14.54 2.62 -0.27
N ASN A 76 13.58 2.82 -1.17
CA ASN A 76 12.99 4.12 -1.44
C ASN A 76 11.60 3.97 -2.09
N ARG A 77 10.87 5.09 -2.19
CA ARG A 77 9.51 5.11 -2.75
C ARG A 77 9.44 4.66 -4.21
N ALA A 78 10.42 5.01 -5.04
CA ALA A 78 10.41 4.67 -6.46
C ALA A 78 10.57 3.15 -6.67
N LEU A 79 11.49 2.54 -5.91
CA LEU A 79 11.68 1.10 -5.84
C LEU A 79 10.47 0.40 -5.21
N TYR A 80 9.84 0.97 -4.17
CA TYR A 80 8.59 0.44 -3.63
C TYR A 80 7.53 0.29 -4.74
N VAL A 81 7.32 1.34 -5.55
CA VAL A 81 6.33 1.31 -6.64
C VAL A 81 6.71 0.26 -7.68
N ALA A 82 7.97 0.20 -8.11
CA ALA A 82 8.43 -0.79 -9.10
C ALA A 82 8.33 -2.24 -8.57
N CYS A 83 8.78 -2.51 -7.35
CA CYS A 83 8.68 -3.81 -6.71
C CYS A 83 7.23 -4.24 -6.55
N MET A 84 6.36 -3.36 -6.03
CA MET A 84 4.94 -3.67 -5.85
C MET A 84 4.24 -3.88 -7.19
N HIS A 85 4.62 -3.17 -8.25
CA HIS A 85 4.10 -3.44 -9.60
C HIS A 85 4.39 -4.87 -10.02
N VAL A 86 5.66 -5.31 -9.95
CA VAL A 86 6.04 -6.68 -10.30
C VAL A 86 5.30 -7.68 -9.43
N LEU A 87 5.38 -7.55 -8.10
CA LEU A 87 4.73 -8.44 -7.14
C LEU A 87 3.20 -8.55 -7.38
N ARG A 88 2.51 -7.42 -7.54
CA ARG A 88 1.06 -7.41 -7.81
C ARG A 88 0.75 -8.08 -9.13
N SER A 89 1.48 -7.76 -10.21
CA SER A 89 1.25 -8.38 -11.52
C SER A 89 1.46 -9.90 -11.52
N THR A 90 2.46 -10.39 -10.77
CA THR A 90 2.76 -11.82 -10.65
C THR A 90 1.68 -12.58 -9.86
N TYR A 91 1.21 -12.01 -8.75
CA TYR A 91 0.31 -12.71 -7.82
C TYR A 91 -1.17 -12.40 -8.02
N LEU A 92 -1.52 -11.42 -8.86
CA LEU A 92 -2.92 -11.07 -9.13
C LEU A 92 -3.75 -12.25 -9.67
N PRO A 93 -3.27 -13.10 -10.60
CA PRO A 93 -4.03 -14.26 -11.05
C PRO A 93 -4.36 -15.22 -9.90
N ALA A 94 -3.37 -15.56 -9.07
CA ALA A 94 -3.56 -16.44 -7.91
C ALA A 94 -4.53 -15.83 -6.89
N TYR A 95 -4.44 -14.51 -6.65
CA TYR A 95 -5.37 -13.79 -5.80
C TYR A 95 -6.81 -13.88 -6.32
N ASN A 96 -7.02 -13.62 -7.61
CA ASN A 96 -8.35 -13.64 -8.23
C ASN A 96 -9.05 -15.01 -8.15
N HIS A 97 -8.30 -16.11 -8.10
CA HIS A 97 -8.87 -17.45 -7.90
C HIS A 97 -9.39 -17.70 -6.48
N LEU A 98 -8.87 -16.97 -5.49
CA LEU A 98 -9.23 -17.12 -4.08
C LEU A 98 -10.24 -16.07 -3.60
N VAL A 99 -10.39 -14.99 -4.36
CA VAL A 99 -11.36 -13.93 -4.11
C VAL A 99 -12.79 -14.49 -4.14
N HIS A 100 -13.56 -14.20 -3.09
CA HIS A 100 -14.97 -14.56 -3.04
C HIS A 100 -15.85 -13.44 -3.58
N ALA A 101 -16.41 -13.60 -4.79
CA ALA A 101 -17.53 -12.77 -5.21
C ALA A 101 -18.74 -13.03 -4.27
N PRO A 102 -19.48 -12.02 -3.80
CA PRO A 102 -19.52 -10.61 -4.21
C PRO A 102 -18.64 -9.65 -3.38
N TYR A 103 -17.70 -10.16 -2.58
CA TYR A 103 -16.98 -9.38 -1.57
C TYR A 103 -15.74 -8.64 -2.09
N THR A 104 -15.64 -8.42 -3.40
CA THR A 104 -14.48 -7.78 -4.05
C THR A 104 -14.83 -6.43 -4.68
N SER A 105 -13.90 -5.48 -4.58
CA SER A 105 -13.84 -4.16 -5.19
C SER A 105 -12.57 -4.10 -6.03
N ASP A 106 -12.50 -4.82 -7.17
CA ASP A 106 -11.38 -4.82 -8.15
C ASP A 106 -10.14 -4.00 -7.70
N PRO A 107 -9.02 -4.63 -7.32
CA PRO A 107 -7.88 -3.94 -6.72
C PRO A 107 -7.21 -2.91 -7.64
N PHE A 108 -7.53 -2.91 -8.95
CA PHE A 108 -7.03 -1.95 -9.94
C PHE A 108 -8.17 -1.53 -10.92
N PRO A 109 -8.97 -0.51 -10.59
CA PRO A 109 -10.07 -0.11 -11.44
C PRO A 109 -9.49 0.48 -12.72
N LEU A 110 -9.69 -0.18 -13.85
CA LEU A 110 -9.22 0.31 -15.16
C LEU A 110 -9.98 1.56 -15.65
N SER A 111 -10.88 2.14 -14.84
CA SER A 111 -11.70 3.28 -15.24
C SER A 111 -12.08 4.15 -14.04
N THR A 112 -11.49 5.32 -13.94
CA THR A 112 -12.28 6.51 -13.63
C THR A 112 -12.46 7.23 -14.97
N PRO A 113 -13.67 7.28 -15.57
CA PRO A 113 -13.91 8.26 -16.61
C PRO A 113 -13.76 9.62 -15.93
N ASP A 114 -12.69 10.30 -16.29
CA ASP A 114 -12.40 11.68 -15.96
C ASP A 114 -13.56 12.56 -16.45
N ARG A 115 -14.54 12.77 -15.57
CA ARG A 115 -15.50 13.87 -15.71
C ARG A 115 -15.11 14.95 -14.72
N GLY A 116 -14.02 15.64 -15.03
CA GLY A 116 -13.74 16.95 -14.47
C GLY A 116 -12.30 17.14 -14.03
N GLY A 117 -11.45 17.50 -14.99
CA GLY A 117 -10.33 18.45 -14.86
C GLY A 117 -9.88 18.76 -13.44
N GLY A 118 -9.03 17.90 -12.91
CA GLY A 118 -8.30 18.14 -11.67
C GLY A 118 -7.19 17.13 -11.61
N ASN A 119 -5.95 17.59 -11.78
CA ASN A 119 -4.72 16.80 -11.75
C ASN A 119 -4.43 16.30 -10.31
N GLU A 120 -5.41 15.69 -9.64
CA GLU A 120 -5.25 15.00 -8.37
C GLU A 120 -4.59 13.66 -8.65
N GLN A 121 -3.26 13.68 -8.75
CA GLN A 121 -2.45 12.48 -8.69
C GLN A 121 -2.73 11.77 -7.36
N VAL A 122 -3.69 10.83 -7.38
CA VAL A 122 -3.76 9.75 -6.40
C VAL A 122 -2.37 9.16 -6.36
N SER A 123 -1.67 9.33 -5.24
CA SER A 123 -0.31 8.81 -5.11
C SER A 123 -0.33 7.32 -5.45
N PRO A 124 0.54 6.81 -6.33
CA PRO A 124 0.55 5.38 -6.71
C PRO A 124 0.80 4.44 -5.51
N VAL A 125 1.20 5.00 -4.36
CA VAL A 125 1.40 4.36 -3.07
C VAL A 125 0.10 4.26 -2.24
N HIS A 126 -0.88 5.12 -2.50
CA HIS A 126 -2.17 5.15 -1.82
C HIS A 126 -3.28 4.86 -2.84
N SER A 127 -3.52 3.57 -3.07
CA SER A 127 -4.71 3.17 -3.82
C SER A 127 -5.95 3.73 -3.12
N LEU A 128 -6.87 4.28 -3.92
CA LEU A 128 -8.18 4.66 -3.44
C LEU A 128 -8.95 3.42 -2.98
N GLN A 129 -8.77 2.27 -3.64
CA GLN A 129 -9.34 1.00 -3.17
C GLN A 129 -8.59 0.45 -1.97
N ARG A 130 -9.37 0.06 -0.98
CA ARG A 130 -8.86 -0.60 0.22
C ARG A 130 -8.51 -2.06 -0.06
N GLU A 131 -9.12 -2.70 -1.07
CA GLU A 131 -8.79 -4.10 -1.43
C GLU A 131 -7.35 -4.27 -1.95
N THR A 132 -6.74 -3.24 -2.54
CA THR A 132 -5.31 -3.29 -2.90
C THR A 132 -4.42 -3.62 -1.69
N ARG A 133 -4.82 -3.21 -0.47
CA ARG A 133 -4.10 -3.58 0.76
C ARG A 133 -4.26 -5.05 1.13
N VAL A 134 -5.41 -5.64 0.82
CA VAL A 134 -5.67 -7.07 1.03
C VAL A 134 -4.80 -7.88 0.08
N LEU A 135 -4.69 -7.46 -1.18
CA LEU A 135 -3.75 -8.03 -2.14
C LEU A 135 -2.29 -7.92 -1.64
N ASP A 136 -1.88 -6.76 -1.13
CA ASP A 136 -0.51 -6.58 -0.62
C ASP A 136 -0.19 -7.49 0.59
N LEU A 137 -1.18 -7.74 1.46
CA LEU A 137 -1.07 -8.70 2.56
C LEU A 137 -1.01 -10.14 2.05
N PHE A 138 -1.87 -10.49 1.09
CA PHE A 138 -1.85 -11.79 0.41
C PHE A 138 -0.47 -12.07 -0.21
N ILE A 139 0.09 -11.11 -0.96
CA ILE A 139 1.44 -11.21 -1.54
C ILE A 139 2.47 -11.47 -0.45
N SER A 140 2.41 -10.73 0.64
CA SER A 140 3.39 -10.83 1.72
C SER A 140 3.38 -12.22 2.38
N LEU A 141 2.20 -12.84 2.50
CA LEU A 141 2.07 -14.22 2.98
C LEU A 141 2.47 -15.23 1.90
N LYS A 142 1.91 -15.11 0.69
CA LYS A 142 2.10 -16.10 -0.37
C LYS A 142 3.54 -16.23 -0.81
N VAL A 143 4.25 -15.12 -0.96
CA VAL A 143 5.67 -15.13 -1.32
C VAL A 143 6.53 -15.82 -0.24
N ARG A 144 6.14 -15.71 1.03
CA ARG A 144 6.83 -16.40 2.14
C ARG A 144 6.54 -17.90 2.12
N GLU A 145 5.28 -18.28 1.97
CA GLU A 145 4.88 -19.69 1.84
C GLU A 145 5.60 -20.36 0.67
N ASP A 146 5.61 -19.70 -0.50
CA ASP A 146 6.28 -20.17 -1.72
C ASP A 146 7.78 -20.49 -1.50
N VAL A 147 8.50 -19.67 -0.74
CA VAL A 147 9.92 -19.92 -0.42
C VAL A 147 10.09 -21.02 0.62
N TRP A 148 9.19 -21.11 1.59
CA TRP A 148 9.25 -22.16 2.61
C TRP A 148 8.93 -23.55 2.07
N THR A 149 8.01 -23.66 1.12
CA THR A 149 7.74 -24.90 0.40
C THR A 149 8.98 -25.37 -0.38
N ASP A 150 9.78 -24.45 -0.93
CA ASP A 150 11.03 -24.80 -1.62
C ASP A 150 12.15 -25.19 -0.65
N ASP A 151 12.30 -24.48 0.47
CA ASP A 151 13.41 -24.67 1.41
C ASP A 151 13.19 -25.87 2.37
N SER A 152 11.95 -26.36 2.53
CA SER A 152 11.65 -27.47 3.45
C SER A 152 10.52 -28.38 2.95
N GLU A 153 10.87 -29.64 2.69
CA GLU A 153 9.89 -30.70 2.38
C GLU A 153 8.93 -31.02 3.56
N LEU A 154 9.27 -30.58 4.77
CA LEU A 154 8.43 -30.73 5.97
C LEU A 154 7.47 -29.54 6.17
N HIS A 155 7.52 -28.53 5.30
CA HIS A 155 6.61 -27.40 5.37
C HIS A 155 5.20 -27.85 4.96
N LEU A 156 4.28 -27.79 5.91
CA LEU A 156 2.86 -28.01 5.65
C LEU A 156 2.19 -26.66 5.43
N GLU A 157 1.70 -26.43 4.21
CA GLU A 157 0.97 -25.22 3.88
C GLU A 157 -0.21 -25.04 4.84
N ARG A 158 -0.24 -23.89 5.51
CA ARG A 158 -1.32 -23.56 6.43
C ARG A 158 -2.42 -22.87 5.63
N GLU A 159 -3.33 -23.66 5.06
CA GLU A 159 -4.50 -23.16 4.32
C GLU A 159 -5.31 -22.12 5.12
N GLU A 160 -5.31 -22.25 6.45
CA GLU A 160 -5.96 -21.31 7.36
C GLU A 160 -5.34 -19.90 7.38
N SER A 161 -4.08 -19.74 6.94
CA SER A 161 -3.39 -18.43 6.95
C SER A 161 -4.05 -17.40 6.05
N PHE A 162 -4.70 -17.87 4.97
CA PHE A 162 -5.42 -17.02 4.03
C PHE A 162 -6.87 -16.77 4.44
N LYS A 163 -7.42 -17.60 5.35
CA LYS A 163 -8.82 -17.54 5.76
C LYS A 163 -9.19 -16.17 6.31
N ASP A 164 -8.38 -15.60 7.20
CA ASP A 164 -8.63 -14.26 7.76
C ASP A 164 -8.59 -13.15 6.70
N LEU A 165 -7.80 -13.33 5.64
CA LEU A 165 -7.75 -12.36 4.54
C LEU A 165 -9.07 -12.34 3.76
N PHE A 166 -9.63 -13.50 3.45
CA PHE A 166 -10.81 -13.60 2.60
C PHE A 166 -12.13 -13.55 3.39
N ASP A 167 -12.18 -14.08 4.62
CA ASP A 167 -13.39 -14.08 5.44
C ASP A 167 -13.64 -12.72 6.14
N MET A 168 -12.57 -11.99 6.46
CA MET A 168 -12.66 -10.76 7.26
C MET A 168 -12.12 -9.53 6.54
N MET A 169 -10.87 -9.58 6.05
CA MET A 169 -10.23 -8.39 5.48
C MET A 169 -10.81 -7.98 4.13
N GLN A 170 -11.11 -8.94 3.25
CA GLN A 170 -11.72 -8.68 1.96
C GLN A 170 -13.12 -8.05 2.11
N PRO A 171 -14.10 -8.67 2.81
CA PRO A 171 -15.42 -8.06 3.02
C PRO A 171 -15.36 -6.70 3.70
N ARG A 172 -14.44 -6.53 4.66
CA ARG A 172 -14.19 -5.23 5.30
C ARG A 172 -13.72 -4.19 4.29
N SER A 173 -12.73 -4.52 3.47
CA SER A 173 -12.18 -3.60 2.46
C SER A 173 -13.24 -3.22 1.42
N ARG A 174 -14.05 -4.19 0.98
CA ARG A 174 -15.20 -3.96 0.11
C ARG A 174 -16.23 -3.02 0.74
N LEU A 175 -16.53 -3.21 2.02
CA LEU A 175 -17.43 -2.32 2.74
C LEU A 175 -16.87 -0.90 2.85
N GLU A 176 -15.56 -0.72 3.08
CA GLU A 176 -14.91 0.60 3.06
C GLU A 176 -15.07 1.28 1.69
N ASP A 177 -14.84 0.55 0.60
CA ASP A 177 -14.97 1.08 -0.76
C ASP A 177 -16.43 1.40 -1.14
N LEU A 178 -17.39 0.56 -0.72
CA LEU A 178 -18.81 0.82 -0.91
C LEU A 178 -19.26 2.06 -0.12
N VAL A 179 -18.82 2.18 1.13
CA VAL A 179 -19.08 3.36 1.96
C VAL A 179 -18.55 4.59 1.22
N ARG A 180 -17.31 4.58 0.71
CA ARG A 180 -16.75 5.68 -0.10
C ARG A 180 -17.65 6.04 -1.27
N ILE A 181 -18.03 5.04 -2.09
CA ILE A 181 -18.87 5.26 -3.29
C ILE A 181 -20.21 5.90 -2.93
N TYR A 182 -20.88 5.42 -1.88
CA TYR A 182 -22.16 5.97 -1.45
C TYR A 182 -22.00 7.33 -0.76
N GLY A 183 -21.02 7.50 0.13
CA GLY A 183 -20.89 8.75 0.87
C GLY A 183 -20.32 9.91 0.06
N VAL A 184 -19.52 9.66 -0.99
CA VAL A 184 -19.16 10.70 -1.97
C VAL A 184 -20.40 11.15 -2.74
N ARG A 185 -21.26 10.20 -3.14
CA ARG A 185 -22.52 10.49 -3.85
C ARG A 185 -23.48 11.32 -3.00
N GLU A 186 -23.56 11.04 -1.71
CA GLU A 186 -24.38 11.78 -0.74
C GLU A 186 -23.68 13.05 -0.20
N GLY A 187 -22.48 13.39 -0.66
CA GLY A 187 -21.73 14.58 -0.25
C GLY A 187 -21.19 14.56 1.20
N VAL A 188 -21.27 13.44 1.91
CA VAL A 188 -20.78 13.29 3.30
C VAL A 188 -19.29 12.97 3.40
N MET A 189 -18.65 12.59 2.29
CA MET A 189 -17.22 12.27 2.24
C MET A 189 -16.48 12.96 1.09
N SER A 190 -15.20 13.25 1.32
CA SER A 190 -14.28 13.82 0.34
C SER A 190 -13.11 12.88 0.04
N VAL A 191 -12.69 12.81 -1.22
CA VAL A 191 -11.52 11.99 -1.66
C VAL A 191 -10.28 12.87 -1.90
N ALA A 192 -10.46 14.19 -2.01
CA ALA A 192 -9.42 15.16 -2.29
C ALA A 192 -8.35 15.20 -1.18
N LYS A 193 -7.11 15.47 -1.61
CA LYS A 193 -6.02 15.83 -0.69
C LYS A 193 -6.32 17.24 -0.17
N PRO A 194 -6.07 17.57 1.11
CA PRO A 194 -6.17 18.96 1.57
C PRO A 194 -5.06 19.77 0.89
N SER A 195 -5.34 20.30 -0.30
CA SER A 195 -4.48 21.24 -0.99
C SER A 195 -4.69 22.59 -0.34
N SER A 196 -3.60 23.16 0.17
CA SER A 196 -3.54 24.50 0.71
C SER A 196 -3.66 25.51 -0.43
N SER A 197 -4.87 25.78 -0.93
CA SER A 197 -5.18 27.07 -1.57
C SER A 197 -6.68 27.20 -1.90
N THR A 198 -7.24 28.30 -1.41
CA THR A 198 -8.49 28.92 -1.84
C THR A 198 -9.78 28.25 -1.34
N PHE A 199 -10.02 28.41 -0.05
CA PHE A 199 -11.38 28.40 0.51
C PHE A 199 -12.18 29.58 -0.06
N ARG A 200 -12.99 29.31 -1.09
CA ARG A 200 -14.16 30.14 -1.40
C ARG A 200 -15.36 29.22 -1.56
N SER A 201 -16.11 29.11 -0.45
CA SER A 201 -17.57 28.87 -0.29
C SER A 201 -18.24 27.90 -1.28
N THR A 202 -18.92 26.83 -0.87
CA THR A 202 -20.11 26.86 0.01
C THR A 202 -20.42 25.47 0.61
N THR A 203 -20.51 25.36 1.94
CA THR A 203 -21.45 24.48 2.69
C THR A 203 -21.53 22.94 2.44
N SER A 204 -20.44 22.20 2.22
CA SER A 204 -20.49 20.73 2.42
C SER A 204 -19.10 20.12 2.72
N GLY A 205 -18.61 20.34 3.94
CA GLY A 205 -17.35 19.77 4.43
C GLY A 205 -17.49 18.28 4.77
N GLY A 206 -17.50 17.41 3.75
CA GLY A 206 -17.49 15.96 3.94
C GLY A 206 -16.19 15.47 4.56
N ILE A 207 -16.25 14.41 5.37
CA ILE A 207 -15.08 13.85 6.05
C ILE A 207 -14.12 13.24 5.00
N PRO A 208 -12.81 13.55 5.05
CA PRO A 208 -11.83 12.93 4.17
C PRO A 208 -11.82 11.40 4.33
N PHE A 209 -11.99 10.66 3.23
CA PHE A 209 -12.03 9.20 3.23
C PHE A 209 -10.78 8.56 3.84
N GLY A 210 -9.62 9.21 3.69
CA GLY A 210 -8.36 8.77 4.29
C GLY A 210 -8.40 8.64 5.82
N LEU A 211 -9.26 9.41 6.50
CA LEU A 211 -9.42 9.40 7.96
C LEU A 211 -10.44 8.36 8.44
N LEU A 212 -11.23 7.78 7.53
CA LEU A 212 -12.25 6.81 7.85
C LEU A 212 -11.75 5.38 7.62
N SER A 213 -12.15 4.50 8.53
CA SER A 213 -11.98 3.06 8.43
C SER A 213 -13.23 2.36 8.94
N VAL A 214 -13.49 1.15 8.45
CA VAL A 214 -14.62 0.35 8.91
C VAL A 214 -14.14 -0.63 9.97
N ALA A 215 -14.84 -0.68 11.10
CA ALA A 215 -14.81 -1.81 12.01
C ALA A 215 -15.84 -2.83 11.54
N PHE A 216 -15.42 -4.03 11.18
CA PHE A 216 -16.27 -5.06 10.58
C PHE A 216 -16.33 -6.30 11.47
N SER A 217 -17.54 -6.80 11.73
CA SER A 217 -17.78 -8.10 12.31
C SER A 217 -19.05 -8.74 11.74
N PRO A 218 -19.29 -10.04 12.01
CA PRO A 218 -20.50 -10.71 11.55
C PRO A 218 -21.80 -10.08 12.07
N ARG A 219 -21.76 -9.42 13.24
CA ARG A 219 -22.94 -8.88 13.93
C ARG A 219 -23.05 -7.36 13.85
N LYS A 220 -22.01 -6.68 13.40
CA LYS A 220 -21.97 -5.22 13.36
C LYS A 220 -20.98 -4.68 12.33
N ALA A 221 -21.27 -3.50 11.82
CA ALA A 221 -20.29 -2.67 11.14
C ALA A 221 -20.33 -1.26 11.72
N GLY A 222 -19.17 -0.61 11.78
CA GLY A 222 -19.08 0.75 12.28
C GLY A 222 -18.04 1.57 11.53
N LEU A 223 -18.22 2.88 11.54
CA LEU A 223 -17.25 3.83 11.01
C LEU A 223 -16.39 4.37 12.14
N VAL A 224 -15.09 4.34 11.90
CA VAL A 224 -14.08 4.79 12.84
C VAL A 224 -13.30 5.93 12.20
N LEU A 225 -13.40 7.09 12.84
CA LEU A 225 -12.66 8.29 12.47
C LEU A 225 -11.31 8.30 13.18
N THR A 226 -10.24 8.42 12.40
CA THR A 226 -8.87 8.56 12.88
C THR A 226 -8.41 10.00 12.69
N THR A 227 -8.16 10.67 13.80
CA THR A 227 -7.53 12.01 13.85
C THR A 227 -6.08 11.86 14.31
N LYS A 228 -5.27 12.91 14.20
CA LYS A 228 -3.86 12.89 14.65
C LYS A 228 -3.70 12.48 16.12
N GLN A 229 -4.72 12.73 16.95
CA GLN A 229 -4.66 12.51 18.39
C GLN A 229 -5.46 11.29 18.85
N ARG A 230 -6.51 10.89 18.11
CA ARG A 230 -7.45 9.86 18.58
C ARG A 230 -8.14 9.10 17.45
N LYS A 231 -8.37 7.82 17.69
CA LYS A 231 -9.26 6.94 16.93
C LYS A 231 -10.58 6.78 17.69
N LYS A 232 -11.72 7.13 17.07
CA LYS A 232 -13.06 7.08 17.69
C LYS A 232 -14.08 6.47 16.75
N ALA A 233 -14.88 5.52 17.25
CA ALA A 233 -16.06 5.03 16.54
C ALA A 233 -17.14 6.12 16.57
N ILE A 234 -17.63 6.50 15.39
CA ILE A 234 -18.60 7.59 15.22
C ILE A 234 -20.00 7.08 14.88
N VAL A 235 -20.08 5.95 14.19
CA VAL A 235 -21.33 5.32 13.73
C VAL A 235 -21.19 3.82 13.89
N GLU A 236 -22.25 3.16 14.34
CA GLU A 236 -22.32 1.70 14.45
C GLU A 236 -23.71 1.22 14.04
N VAL A 237 -23.77 0.16 13.24
CA VAL A 237 -25.00 -0.44 12.72
C VAL A 237 -24.93 -1.94 12.96
N ALA A 238 -26.02 -2.50 13.48
CA ALA A 238 -26.17 -3.95 13.64
C ALA A 238 -26.27 -4.61 12.26
N ARG A 239 -25.57 -5.74 12.09
CA ARG A 239 -25.64 -6.57 10.89
C ARG A 239 -26.25 -7.91 11.21
N ARG A 240 -27.15 -8.37 10.35
CA ARG A 240 -27.62 -9.74 10.32
C ARG A 240 -26.82 -10.54 9.30
N ARG A 241 -26.90 -11.87 9.40
CA ARG A 241 -26.13 -12.77 8.53
C ARG A 241 -26.55 -12.64 7.07
N GLU A 242 -27.82 -12.33 6.85
CA GLU A 242 -28.46 -12.12 5.55
C GLU A 242 -28.21 -10.71 4.95
N ASP A 243 -27.60 -9.79 5.69
CA ASP A 243 -27.37 -8.43 5.20
C ASP A 243 -26.18 -8.37 4.24
N THR A 244 -26.47 -7.94 3.01
CA THR A 244 -25.43 -7.64 2.01
C THR A 244 -24.53 -6.49 2.45
N LEU A 245 -23.31 -6.44 1.91
CA LEU A 245 -22.38 -5.34 2.17
C LEU A 245 -22.93 -4.01 1.67
N GLU A 246 -23.65 -4.00 0.54
CA GLU A 246 -24.28 -2.82 -0.04
C GLU A 246 -25.34 -2.24 0.90
N ARG A 247 -26.18 -3.08 1.51
CA ARG A 247 -27.18 -2.63 2.49
C ARG A 247 -26.50 -2.02 3.71
N SER A 248 -25.49 -2.71 4.23
CA SER A 248 -24.71 -2.26 5.38
C SER A 248 -24.03 -0.91 5.09
N ALA A 249 -23.44 -0.75 3.89
CA ALA A 249 -22.78 0.48 3.46
C ALA A 249 -23.75 1.67 3.39
N LYS A 250 -24.91 1.47 2.75
CA LYS A 250 -25.96 2.51 2.65
C LYS A 250 -26.44 2.94 4.03
N GLN A 251 -26.63 2.00 4.95
CA GLN A 251 -27.06 2.32 6.30
C GLN A 251 -25.98 3.08 7.08
N LEU A 252 -24.71 2.68 6.97
CA LEU A 252 -23.59 3.44 7.56
C LEU A 252 -23.51 4.87 7.03
N VAL A 253 -23.72 5.09 5.73
CA VAL A 253 -23.71 6.43 5.13
C VAL A 253 -24.90 7.26 5.59
N LYS A 254 -26.09 6.66 5.71
CA LYS A 254 -27.28 7.33 6.24
C LYS A 254 -27.07 7.79 7.69
N GLU A 255 -26.56 6.91 8.54
CA GLU A 255 -26.24 7.24 9.93
C GLU A 255 -25.10 8.26 10.03
N LEU A 256 -24.11 8.21 9.12
CA LEU A 256 -23.05 9.22 9.03
C LEU A 256 -23.60 10.60 8.68
N HIS A 257 -24.54 10.67 7.73
CA HIS A 257 -25.23 11.91 7.37
C HIS A 257 -25.97 12.49 8.57
N ALA A 258 -26.74 11.65 9.30
CA ALA A 258 -27.41 12.05 10.52
C ALA A 258 -26.42 12.55 11.58
N TRP A 259 -25.32 11.82 11.80
CA TRP A 259 -24.27 12.20 12.72
C TRP A 259 -23.62 13.55 12.38
N LEU A 260 -23.34 13.81 11.09
CA LEU A 260 -22.79 15.08 10.62
C LEU A 260 -23.78 16.24 10.82
N SER A 261 -25.07 16.01 10.61
CA SER A 261 -26.09 17.05 10.84
C SER A 261 -26.10 17.53 12.30
N VAL A 262 -25.84 16.62 13.25
CA VAL A 262 -25.80 16.92 14.69
C VAL A 262 -24.44 17.54 15.11
N ASN A 263 -23.33 17.11 14.51
CA ASN A 263 -21.97 17.46 14.95
C ASN A 263 -21.25 18.50 14.07
N SER A 264 -21.89 19.01 13.02
CA SER A 264 -21.31 19.98 12.06
C SER A 264 -20.90 21.32 12.67
N TRP A 265 -21.28 21.60 13.93
CA TRP A 265 -20.96 22.84 14.65
C TRP A 265 -19.80 22.70 15.65
N SER A 266 -19.32 21.47 15.91
CA SER A 266 -18.37 21.20 17.01
C SER A 266 -17.12 20.40 16.61
N ALA A 267 -16.99 19.99 15.35
CA ALA A 267 -16.05 18.93 14.96
C ALA A 267 -14.82 19.37 14.14
N PHE A 268 -14.65 20.65 13.83
CA PHE A 268 -13.46 21.13 13.12
C PHE A 268 -12.80 22.28 13.90
N PRO A 269 -11.59 22.08 14.45
CA PRO A 269 -10.77 23.20 14.91
C PRO A 269 -10.30 24.07 13.74
#